data_AF-A0A1X2IRY4-F1
#
_entry.id   AF-A0A1X2IRY4-F1
#
_cell.length_a   1.000
_cell.length_b   1.000
_cell.length_c   1.000
_cell.angle_alpha   90.00
_cell.angle_beta   90.00
_cell.angle_gamma   90.00
#
_symmetry.space_group_name_H-M   'P 1'
#
loop_
_entity.id
_entity.type
_entity.pdbx_description
1 polymer ?
#
loop_
_entity_poly.entity_id
_entity_poly.type
_entity_poly.pdbx_seq_one_letter_code
_entity_poly.pdbx_strand_id
1 'polypeptide(L)'
;MLTDVDDKVPPRAYEDSEFVSELFGMLPIDLLDKLYNIHNIVFYRVLDGFRQFLIANTTMNASRKEHLLQKVLPRFETFVEVSIDRFFNIFQQYFLDNILYIPNDPLIVLDHYKGLNMKLTEEDMDELDEELEKARNEVIPQMAFKQWITKEEKRLDKSIHIQQEYHRQLGFMNSLVKEYRVPELDDALRQLTLDSEELKNRMQRRLDEVFRQGAPNTLENLESPKKYVSDVIQQYLVKD
;
A
#
# COMPACT_ATOMS: atom_id res chain seq x y z
N MET A 1 -3.26 25.12 32.08
CA MET A 1 -3.80 26.43 31.70
C MET A 1 -4.45 26.23 30.34
N LEU A 2 -5.79 26.15 30.33
CA LEU A 2 -6.59 26.13 29.12
C LEU A 2 -6.62 27.56 28.60
N THR A 3 -5.88 27.85 27.54
CA THR A 3 -6.04 29.11 26.81
C THR A 3 -7.23 28.94 25.89
N ASP A 4 -8.32 29.60 26.24
CA ASP A 4 -9.40 29.97 25.34
C ASP A 4 -8.79 30.68 24.11
N VAL A 5 -8.68 29.95 23.01
CA VAL A 5 -8.46 30.54 21.69
C VAL A 5 -9.84 30.69 21.06
N ASP A 6 -10.54 31.75 21.48
CA ASP A 6 -11.71 32.29 20.77
C ASP A 6 -11.17 33.00 19.51
N ASP A 7 -10.62 32.21 18.58
CA ASP A 7 -10.25 32.66 17.24
C ASP A 7 -11.56 32.85 16.44
N LYS A 8 -12.22 33.98 16.70
CA LYS A 8 -13.28 34.48 15.84
C LYS A 8 -12.63 34.91 14.53
N VAL A 9 -12.52 33.95 13.63
CA VAL A 9 -12.24 34.14 12.21
C VAL A 9 -13.26 35.18 11.71
N PRO A 10 -12.85 36.39 11.29
CA PRO A 10 -13.77 37.31 10.67
C PRO A 10 -14.24 36.67 9.36
N PRO A 11 -15.56 36.58 9.12
CA PRO A 11 -16.09 35.99 7.90
C PRO A 11 -15.56 36.78 6.70
N ARG A 12 -15.20 36.07 5.62
CA ARG A 12 -14.96 36.68 4.30
C ARG A 12 -16.18 37.56 3.99
N ALA A 13 -15.95 38.76 3.47
CA ALA A 13 -17.04 39.61 3.01
C ALA A 13 -17.66 38.95 1.78
N TYR A 14 -18.79 38.27 1.97
CA TYR A 14 -19.56 37.71 0.88
C TYR A 14 -20.47 38.78 0.29
N GLU A 15 -20.64 38.76 -1.03
CA GLU A 15 -21.91 39.23 -1.58
C GLU A 15 -22.99 38.18 -1.26
N ASP A 16 -24.18 38.62 -0.84
CA ASP A 16 -25.26 37.75 -0.36
C ASP A 16 -25.54 36.59 -1.34
N SER A 17 -25.48 36.86 -2.65
CA SER A 17 -25.73 35.86 -3.70
C SER A 17 -24.67 34.75 -3.75
N GLU A 18 -23.39 35.06 -3.51
CA GLU A 18 -22.29 34.08 -3.50
C GLU A 18 -22.45 33.13 -2.31
N PHE A 19 -22.68 33.68 -1.11
CA PHE A 19 -22.86 32.87 0.09
C PHE A 19 -24.07 31.96 0.00
N VAL A 20 -25.22 32.48 -0.46
CA VAL A 20 -26.41 31.65 -0.63
C VAL A 20 -26.14 30.54 -1.65
N SER A 21 -25.48 30.86 -2.77
CA SER A 21 -25.17 29.86 -3.79
C SER A 21 -24.26 28.75 -3.28
N GLU A 22 -23.29 29.11 -2.44
CA GLU A 22 -22.36 28.18 -1.81
C GLU A 22 -23.06 27.31 -0.75
N LEU A 23 -23.93 27.90 0.07
CA LEU A 23 -24.70 27.21 1.09
C LEU A 23 -25.65 26.16 0.50
N PHE A 24 -26.37 26.50 -0.56
CA PHE A 24 -27.35 25.60 -1.18
C PHE A 24 -26.75 24.70 -2.27
N GLY A 25 -25.51 24.97 -2.70
CA GLY A 25 -24.88 24.29 -3.84
C GLY A 25 -25.59 24.56 -5.17
N MET A 26 -26.45 25.58 -5.22
CA MET A 26 -27.19 26.00 -6.41
C MET A 26 -27.59 27.47 -6.29
N LEU A 27 -27.84 28.13 -7.41
CA LEU A 27 -28.32 29.51 -7.40
C LEU A 27 -29.79 29.55 -6.92
N PRO A 28 -30.15 30.50 -6.04
CA PRO A 28 -31.54 30.74 -5.65
C PRO A 28 -32.51 30.90 -6.82
N ILE A 29 -32.05 31.56 -7.88
CA ILE A 29 -32.84 31.80 -9.09
C ILE A 29 -33.17 30.47 -9.77
N ASP A 30 -32.23 29.52 -9.82
CA ASP A 30 -32.47 28.19 -10.38
C ASP A 30 -33.54 27.41 -9.59
N LEU A 31 -33.61 27.61 -8.27
CA LEU A 31 -34.63 27.00 -7.42
C LEU A 31 -36.01 27.60 -7.74
N LEU A 32 -36.07 28.92 -7.85
CA LEU A 32 -37.30 29.64 -8.19
C LEU A 32 -37.79 29.27 -9.59
N ASP A 33 -36.90 29.12 -10.57
CA ASP A 33 -37.24 28.69 -11.93
C ASP A 33 -37.79 27.25 -11.95
N LYS A 34 -37.16 26.34 -11.20
CA LYS A 34 -37.69 24.97 -11.04
C LYS A 34 -39.07 24.98 -10.40
N LEU A 35 -39.28 25.80 -9.36
CA LEU A 35 -40.57 25.93 -8.69
C LEU A 35 -41.65 26.49 -9.64
N TYR A 36 -41.30 27.49 -10.45
CA TYR A 36 -42.17 28.06 -11.47
C TYR A 36 -42.61 27.01 -12.50
N ASN A 37 -41.64 26.23 -12.99
CA ASN A 37 -41.91 25.16 -13.95
C ASN A 37 -42.83 24.07 -13.36
N ILE A 38 -42.57 23.63 -12.12
CA ILE A 38 -43.42 22.65 -11.44
C ILE A 38 -44.84 23.20 -11.28
N HIS A 39 -44.94 24.45 -10.83
CA HIS A 39 -46.23 25.11 -10.64
C HIS A 39 -47.04 25.11 -11.95
N ASN A 40 -46.42 25.47 -13.09
CA ASN A 40 -47.10 25.49 -14.38
C ASN A 40 -47.53 24.08 -14.83
N ILE A 41 -46.67 23.07 -14.64
CA ILE A 41 -47.03 21.66 -14.92
C ILE A 41 -48.26 21.23 -14.10
N VAL A 42 -48.27 21.55 -12.80
CA VAL A 42 -49.39 21.22 -11.91
C VAL A 42 -50.65 21.96 -12.34
N PHE A 43 -50.54 23.24 -12.68
CA PHE A 43 -51.68 24.05 -13.13
C PHE A 43 -52.35 23.45 -14.37
N TYR A 44 -51.59 23.16 -15.44
CA TYR A 44 -52.16 22.57 -16.64
C TYR A 44 -52.74 21.18 -16.39
N ARG A 45 -52.11 20.38 -15.53
CA ARG A 45 -52.64 19.06 -15.14
C ARG A 45 -53.97 19.17 -14.39
N VAL A 46 -54.10 20.14 -13.49
CA VAL A 46 -55.36 20.42 -12.78
C VAL A 46 -56.41 20.93 -13.74
N LEU A 47 -56.06 21.81 -14.68
CA LEU A 47 -56.98 22.33 -15.69
C LEU A 47 -57.51 21.23 -16.61
N ASP A 48 -56.64 20.29 -17.02
CA ASP A 48 -57.05 19.12 -17.79
C ASP A 48 -57.95 18.17 -16.97
N GLY A 49 -57.59 17.89 -15.72
CA GLY A 49 -58.43 17.12 -14.81
C GLY A 49 -59.82 17.76 -14.59
N PHE A 50 -59.86 19.09 -14.45
CA PHE A 50 -61.09 19.86 -14.34
C PHE A 50 -61.93 19.80 -15.62
N ARG A 51 -61.29 19.88 -16.79
CA ARG A 51 -61.93 19.71 -18.09
C ARG A 51 -62.58 18.32 -18.19
N GLN A 52 -61.83 17.27 -17.88
CA GLN A 52 -62.34 15.89 -17.88
C GLN A 52 -63.49 15.70 -16.88
N PHE A 53 -63.38 16.29 -15.68
CA PHE A 53 -64.44 16.27 -14.68
C PHE A 53 -65.73 16.93 -15.16
N LEU A 54 -65.64 18.10 -15.79
CA LEU A 54 -66.80 18.76 -16.39
C LEU A 54 -67.37 17.91 -17.54
N ILE A 55 -66.52 17.24 -18.32
CA ILE A 55 -66.89 16.26 -19.36
C ILE A 55 -67.61 15.04 -18.80
N ALA A 56 -67.26 14.55 -17.61
CA ALA A 56 -67.94 13.42 -16.99
C ALA A 56 -69.29 13.81 -16.34
N ASN A 57 -69.35 14.95 -15.65
CA ASN A 57 -70.46 15.24 -14.72
C ASN A 57 -71.58 16.15 -15.26
N THR A 58 -71.37 16.80 -16.41
CA THR A 58 -72.41 17.68 -16.98
C THR A 58 -73.36 16.92 -17.91
N THR A 59 -74.67 16.95 -17.62
CA THR A 59 -75.76 16.28 -18.36
C THR A 59 -76.20 17.00 -19.66
N MET A 60 -75.43 17.97 -20.14
CA MET A 60 -75.72 18.72 -21.36
C MET A 60 -75.41 17.94 -22.65
N ASN A 61 -76.07 18.29 -23.75
CA ASN A 61 -75.75 17.79 -25.09
C ASN A 61 -74.26 17.98 -25.43
N ALA A 62 -73.62 16.92 -25.94
CA ALA A 62 -72.17 16.86 -26.19
C ALA A 62 -71.63 18.05 -27.02
N SER A 63 -72.32 18.45 -28.09
CA SER A 63 -71.88 19.58 -28.94
C SER A 63 -71.96 20.94 -28.24
N ARG A 64 -72.97 21.16 -27.39
CA ARG A 64 -73.12 22.43 -26.67
C ARG A 64 -72.11 22.54 -25.54
N LYS A 65 -71.81 21.40 -24.92
CA LYS A 65 -70.82 21.26 -23.85
C LYS A 65 -69.41 21.55 -24.33
N GLU A 66 -68.98 20.92 -25.42
CA GLU A 66 -67.67 21.16 -26.01
C GLU A 66 -67.50 22.62 -26.43
N HIS A 67 -68.51 23.21 -27.07
CA HIS A 67 -68.48 24.61 -27.48
C HIS A 67 -68.37 25.59 -26.28
N LEU A 68 -69.05 25.31 -25.17
CA LEU A 68 -68.94 26.13 -23.96
C LEU A 68 -67.58 25.98 -23.28
N LEU A 69 -67.06 24.75 -23.19
CA LEU A 69 -65.75 24.48 -22.62
C LEU A 69 -64.64 25.16 -23.44
N GLN A 70 -64.67 25.06 -24.77
CA GLN A 70 -63.71 25.74 -25.65
C GLN A 70 -63.77 27.27 -25.55
N LYS A 71 -64.92 27.85 -25.17
CA LYS A 71 -65.06 29.30 -25.01
C LYS A 71 -64.60 29.80 -23.63
N VAL A 72 -64.83 29.02 -22.58
CA VAL A 72 -64.63 29.45 -21.19
C VAL A 72 -63.27 29.04 -20.65
N LEU A 73 -62.80 27.82 -20.93
CA LEU A 73 -61.53 27.31 -20.40
C LEU A 73 -60.33 28.17 -20.81
N PRO A 74 -60.17 28.60 -22.08
CA PRO A 74 -59.02 29.43 -22.44
C PRO A 74 -59.01 30.78 -21.73
N ARG A 75 -60.18 31.37 -21.46
CA ARG A 75 -60.28 32.62 -20.70
C ARG A 75 -59.90 32.43 -19.23
N PHE A 76 -60.32 31.31 -18.65
CA PHE A 76 -59.95 30.95 -17.30
C PHE A 76 -58.45 30.66 -17.20
N GLU A 77 -57.90 29.93 -18.17
CA GLU A 77 -56.47 29.63 -18.30
C GLU A 77 -55.64 30.91 -18.28
N THR A 78 -55.88 31.83 -19.22
CA THR A 78 -55.15 33.11 -19.28
C THR A 78 -55.33 33.95 -18.01
N PHE A 79 -56.53 33.96 -17.42
CA PHE A 79 -56.76 34.69 -16.17
C PHE A 79 -55.91 34.13 -15.02
N VAL A 80 -55.83 32.80 -14.93
CA VAL A 80 -55.08 32.14 -13.87
C VAL A 80 -53.58 32.24 -14.11
N GLU A 81 -53.10 32.11 -15.35
CA GLU A 81 -51.70 32.37 -15.73
C GLU A 81 -51.25 33.77 -15.31
N VAL A 82 -51.98 34.81 -15.71
CA VAL A 82 -51.66 36.20 -15.35
C VAL A 82 -51.65 36.41 -13.83
N SER A 83 -52.58 35.75 -13.12
CA SER A 83 -52.65 35.85 -11.66
C SER A 83 -51.46 35.15 -11.00
N ILE A 84 -51.12 33.96 -11.48
CA ILE A 84 -50.02 33.14 -10.96
C ILE A 84 -48.70 33.83 -11.20
N ASP A 85 -48.44 34.32 -12.41
CA ASP A 85 -47.20 35.05 -12.73
C ASP A 85 -47.03 36.26 -11.81
N ARG A 86 -48.12 37.01 -11.59
CA ARG A 86 -48.09 38.15 -10.67
C ARG A 86 -47.75 37.74 -9.24
N PHE A 87 -48.41 36.71 -8.70
CA PHE A 87 -48.14 36.25 -7.33
C PHE A 87 -46.77 35.60 -7.22
N PHE A 88 -46.31 34.91 -8.25
CA PHE A 88 -45.00 34.28 -8.29
C PHE A 88 -43.90 35.32 -8.31
N ASN A 89 -44.02 36.42 -9.05
CA ASN A 89 -43.07 37.52 -9.01
C ASN A 89 -42.97 38.16 -7.61
N ILE A 90 -44.11 38.36 -6.93
CA ILE A 90 -44.14 38.87 -5.55
C ILE A 90 -43.47 37.85 -4.61
N PHE A 91 -43.74 36.56 -4.80
CA PHE A 91 -43.14 35.49 -4.02
C PHE A 91 -41.62 35.40 -4.24
N GLN A 92 -41.14 35.48 -5.48
CA GLN A 92 -39.72 35.48 -5.83
C GLN A 92 -39.00 36.63 -5.10
N GLN A 93 -39.57 37.84 -5.18
CA GLN A 93 -39.02 38.99 -4.48
C GLN A 93 -39.00 38.77 -2.96
N TYR A 94 -40.13 38.34 -2.37
CA TYR A 94 -40.18 38.05 -0.93
C TYR A 94 -39.19 36.97 -0.49
N PHE A 95 -39.03 35.92 -1.31
CA PHE A 95 -38.14 34.81 -1.03
C PHE A 95 -36.68 35.24 -1.01
N LEU A 96 -36.25 36.06 -1.98
CA LEU A 96 -34.90 36.62 -2.00
C LEU A 96 -34.70 37.63 -0.85
N ASP A 97 -35.66 38.53 -0.63
CA ASP A 97 -35.51 39.64 0.32
C ASP A 97 -35.66 39.22 1.80
N ASN A 98 -36.31 38.09 2.10
CA ASN A 98 -36.64 37.72 3.50
C ASN A 98 -36.18 36.32 3.89
N ILE A 99 -36.27 35.33 2.97
CA ILE A 99 -35.94 33.94 3.30
C ILE A 99 -34.46 33.68 3.07
N LEU A 100 -33.92 34.20 1.97
CA LEU A 100 -32.51 34.07 1.62
C LEU A 100 -31.68 35.30 1.99
N TYR A 101 -32.28 36.25 2.70
CA TYR A 101 -31.57 37.39 3.23
C TYR A 101 -30.55 36.95 4.29
N ILE A 102 -29.31 37.35 4.09
CA ILE A 102 -28.23 37.12 5.04
C ILE A 102 -27.94 38.45 5.74
N PRO A 103 -27.94 38.47 7.08
CA PRO A 103 -27.52 39.67 7.81
C PRO A 103 -26.08 40.04 7.46
N ASN A 104 -25.76 41.34 7.39
CA ASN A 104 -24.43 41.87 7.05
C ASN A 104 -23.26 41.39 7.96
N ASP A 105 -23.54 40.67 9.04
CA ASP A 105 -22.54 40.06 9.92
C ASP A 105 -23.01 38.64 10.31
N PRO A 106 -22.99 37.69 9.36
CA PRO A 106 -23.38 36.33 9.67
C PRO A 106 -22.21 35.69 10.43
N LEU A 107 -22.42 35.38 11.71
CA LEU A 107 -21.62 34.43 12.49
C LEU A 107 -21.74 32.98 11.94
N ILE A 108 -22.03 32.82 10.64
CA ILE A 108 -22.27 31.55 9.98
C ILE A 108 -21.00 31.18 9.22
N VAL A 109 -20.21 30.28 9.81
CA VAL A 109 -19.08 29.65 9.15
C VAL A 109 -19.58 28.36 8.51
N LEU A 110 -19.49 28.26 7.18
CA LEU A 110 -19.85 27.02 6.46
C LEU A 110 -18.91 25.89 6.88
N ASP A 111 -19.41 24.65 6.83
CA ASP A 111 -18.68 23.49 7.35
C ASP A 111 -17.32 23.27 6.68
N HIS A 112 -17.19 23.58 5.39
CA HIS A 112 -15.93 23.46 4.65
C HIS A 112 -14.94 24.59 4.93
N TYR A 113 -15.35 25.66 5.62
CA TYR A 113 -14.44 26.70 6.11
C TYR A 113 -13.96 26.44 7.54
N LYS A 114 -14.44 25.39 8.20
CA LYS A 114 -13.95 25.01 9.53
C LYS A 114 -12.50 24.54 9.44
N GLY A 115 -11.61 25.29 10.10
CA GLY A 115 -10.17 25.01 10.10
C GLY A 115 -9.40 25.60 8.91
N LEU A 116 -10.07 26.34 8.01
CA LEU A 116 -9.40 27.07 6.95
C LEU A 116 -8.98 28.45 7.46
N ASN A 117 -7.68 28.73 7.51
CA ASN A 117 -7.19 30.06 7.86
C ASN A 117 -7.06 30.93 6.60
N MET A 118 -8.10 31.70 6.28
CA MET A 118 -8.08 32.62 5.12
C MET A 118 -7.17 33.83 5.30
N LYS A 119 -6.52 33.99 6.45
CA LYS A 119 -5.56 35.08 6.71
C LYS A 119 -4.12 34.70 6.37
N LEU A 120 -3.87 33.48 5.90
CA LEU A 120 -2.55 33.08 5.43
C LEU A 120 -2.10 34.03 4.33
N THR A 121 -0.95 34.64 4.54
CA THR A 121 -0.29 35.48 3.55
C THR A 121 0.46 34.61 2.54
N GLU A 122 0.86 35.18 1.39
CA GLU A 122 1.71 34.47 0.43
C GLU A 122 3.04 34.03 1.09
N GLU A 123 3.58 34.83 2.01
CA GLU A 123 4.79 34.48 2.78
C GLU A 123 4.57 33.24 3.66
N ASP A 124 3.41 33.10 4.31
CA ASP A 124 3.08 31.92 5.12
C ASP A 124 2.92 30.66 4.25
N MET A 125 2.42 30.82 3.01
CA MET A 125 2.31 29.70 2.06
C MET A 125 3.69 29.25 1.54
N ASP A 126 4.57 30.20 1.24
CA ASP A 126 5.95 29.90 0.83
C ASP A 126 6.73 29.20 1.96
N GLU A 127 6.54 29.63 3.22
CA GLU A 127 7.13 28.96 4.39
C GLU A 127 6.61 27.52 4.53
N LEU A 128 5.29 27.31 4.36
CA LEU A 128 4.69 25.99 4.41
C LEU A 128 5.24 25.07 3.30
N ASP A 129 5.41 25.58 2.09
CA ASP A 129 5.99 24.83 0.97
C ASP A 129 7.47 24.47 1.24
N GLU A 130 8.24 25.39 1.83
CA GLU A 130 9.59 25.08 2.27
C GLU A 130 9.63 23.99 3.35
N GLU A 131 8.74 24.04 4.33
CA GLU A 131 8.62 23.00 5.36
C GLU A 131 8.22 21.65 4.75
N LEU A 132 7.31 21.65 3.78
CA LEU A 132 6.89 20.45 3.06
C LEU A 132 8.05 19.82 2.28
N GLU A 133 8.85 20.64 1.60
CA GLU A 133 10.04 20.17 0.89
C GLU A 133 11.13 19.69 1.86
N LYS A 134 11.33 20.35 3.01
CA LYS A 134 12.23 19.85 4.06
C LYS A 134 11.78 18.48 4.57
N ALA A 135 10.50 18.31 4.88
CA ALA A 135 9.94 17.04 5.32
C ALA A 135 10.06 15.94 4.24
N ARG A 136 9.79 16.28 2.97
CA ARG A 136 9.98 15.37 1.84
C ARG A 136 11.43 14.92 1.72
N ASN A 137 12.38 15.86 1.80
CA ASN A 137 13.81 15.57 1.71
C ASN A 137 14.32 14.77 2.90
N GLU A 138 13.63 14.76 4.04
CA GLU A 138 13.93 13.89 5.17
C GLU A 138 13.34 12.48 4.98
N VAL A 139 12.09 12.37 4.50
CA VAL A 139 11.38 11.09 4.36
C VAL A 139 11.98 10.23 3.26
N ILE A 140 12.41 10.80 2.12
CA ILE A 140 12.94 10.03 0.99
C ILE A 140 14.20 9.22 1.38
N PRO A 141 15.24 9.81 2.00
CA PRO A 141 16.38 9.07 2.52
C PRO A 141 15.99 8.00 3.54
N GLN A 142 15.05 8.30 4.45
CA GLN A 142 14.58 7.31 5.43
C GLN A 142 13.91 6.11 4.76
N MET A 143 13.10 6.34 3.71
CA MET A 143 12.51 5.26 2.91
C MET A 143 13.57 4.44 2.16
N ALA A 144 14.55 5.09 1.54
CA ALA A 144 15.65 4.42 0.86
C ALA A 144 16.50 3.58 1.83
N PHE A 145 16.79 4.13 3.00
CA PHE A 145 17.53 3.45 4.07
C PHE A 145 16.76 2.24 4.60
N LYS A 146 15.45 2.37 4.83
CA LYS A 146 14.58 1.25 5.20
C LYS A 146 14.63 0.13 4.15
N GLN A 147 14.52 0.48 2.87
CA GLN A 147 14.63 -0.51 1.78
C GLN A 147 16.00 -1.19 1.75
N TRP A 148 17.06 -0.44 1.99
CA TRP A 148 18.41 -0.97 2.08
C TRP A 148 18.57 -1.96 3.24
N ILE A 149 18.10 -1.61 4.45
CA ILE A 149 18.10 -2.49 5.62
C ILE A 149 17.33 -3.78 5.31
N THR A 150 16.12 -3.69 4.75
CA THR A 150 15.32 -4.88 4.43
C THR A 150 15.99 -5.79 3.39
N LYS A 151 16.76 -5.23 2.46
CA LYS A 151 17.56 -6.05 1.51
C LYS A 151 18.72 -6.73 2.22
N GLU A 152 19.38 -6.01 3.12
CA GLU A 152 20.53 -6.51 3.87
C GLU A 152 20.13 -7.62 4.85
N GLU A 153 19.03 -7.43 5.56
CA GLU A 153 18.38 -8.45 6.40
C GLU A 153 18.14 -9.75 5.61
N LYS A 154 17.49 -9.66 4.45
CA LYS A 154 17.26 -10.82 3.58
C LYS A 154 18.56 -11.49 3.10
N ARG A 155 19.63 -10.73 2.92
CA ARG A 155 20.95 -11.28 2.53
C ARG A 155 21.57 -12.04 3.69
N LEU A 156 21.51 -11.47 4.90
CA LEU A 156 22.00 -12.09 6.12
C LEU A 156 21.22 -13.36 6.44
N ASP A 157 19.90 -13.35 6.33
CA ASP A 157 19.06 -14.54 6.53
C ASP A 157 19.47 -15.70 5.61
N LYS A 158 19.72 -15.42 4.34
CA LYS A 158 20.23 -16.42 3.40
C LYS A 158 21.60 -16.97 3.84
N SER A 159 22.50 -16.10 4.28
CA SER A 159 23.83 -16.51 4.74
C SER A 159 23.75 -17.37 6.01
N ILE A 160 22.88 -17.00 6.95
CA ILE A 160 22.62 -17.76 8.17
C ILE A 160 22.06 -19.14 7.80
N HIS A 161 21.10 -19.20 6.88
CA HIS A 161 20.52 -20.45 6.43
C HIS A 161 21.58 -21.38 5.81
N ILE A 162 22.45 -20.85 4.94
CA ILE A 162 23.56 -21.61 4.35
C ILE A 162 24.52 -22.12 5.43
N GLN A 163 24.90 -21.28 6.39
CA GLN A 163 25.76 -21.69 7.50
C GLN A 163 25.12 -22.75 8.38
N GLN A 164 23.82 -22.67 8.65
CA GLN A 164 23.08 -23.68 9.38
C GLN A 164 23.07 -25.02 8.64
N GLU A 165 22.91 -25.02 7.32
CA GLU A 165 22.99 -26.23 6.51
C GLU A 165 24.39 -26.85 6.54
N TYR A 166 25.46 -26.05 6.43
CA TYR A 166 26.82 -26.55 6.60
C TYR A 166 27.05 -27.12 8.01
N HIS A 167 26.56 -26.43 9.04
CA HIS A 167 26.67 -26.92 10.42
C HIS A 167 25.90 -28.24 10.60
N ARG A 168 24.74 -28.39 9.97
CA ARG A 168 23.95 -29.62 9.96
C ARG A 168 24.70 -30.76 9.26
N GLN A 169 25.32 -30.49 8.11
CA GLN A 169 26.12 -31.47 7.38
C GLN A 169 27.36 -31.89 8.18
N LEU A 170 28.07 -30.95 8.81
CA LEU A 170 29.19 -31.25 9.70
C LEU A 170 28.72 -32.02 10.94
N GLY A 171 27.58 -31.67 11.51
CA GLY A 171 26.94 -32.40 12.59
C GLY A 171 26.61 -33.85 12.19
N PHE A 172 26.08 -34.05 10.97
CA PHE A 172 25.83 -35.37 10.41
C PHE A 172 27.14 -36.16 10.21
N MET A 173 28.15 -35.57 9.58
CA MET A 173 29.47 -36.20 9.41
C MET A 173 30.09 -36.58 10.75
N ASN A 174 30.04 -35.69 11.75
CA ASN A 174 30.54 -35.96 13.09
C ASN A 174 29.72 -37.08 13.79
N SER A 175 28.42 -37.14 13.56
CA SER A 175 27.59 -38.24 14.06
C SER A 175 27.94 -39.59 13.41
N LEU A 176 28.24 -39.61 12.10
CA LEU A 176 28.72 -40.80 11.40
C LEU A 176 30.09 -41.25 11.91
N VAL A 177 31.02 -40.31 12.14
CA VAL A 177 32.33 -40.61 12.74
C VAL A 177 32.16 -41.30 14.10
N LYS A 178 31.21 -40.83 14.92
CA LYS A 178 30.87 -41.45 16.22
C LYS A 178 30.18 -42.82 16.07
N GLU A 179 29.27 -42.98 15.12
CA GLU A 179 28.53 -44.24 14.88
C GLU A 179 29.44 -45.36 14.36
N TYR A 180 30.34 -45.05 13.43
CA TYR A 180 31.28 -46.01 12.85
C TYR A 180 32.57 -46.17 13.67
N ARG A 181 32.66 -45.55 14.86
CA ARG A 181 33.83 -45.58 15.75
C ARG A 181 35.16 -45.31 15.03
N VAL A 182 35.14 -44.41 14.06
CA VAL A 182 36.38 -43.99 13.39
C VAL A 182 37.11 -43.09 14.41
N PRO A 183 38.39 -43.33 14.71
CA PRO A 183 39.15 -42.44 15.58
C PRO A 183 39.12 -41.02 14.99
N GLU A 184 39.18 -39.99 15.83
CA GLU A 184 39.32 -38.61 15.33
C GLU A 184 40.48 -38.57 14.34
N LEU A 185 40.28 -37.89 13.19
CA LEU A 185 41.21 -37.98 12.06
C LEU A 185 42.66 -37.67 12.48
N ASP A 186 42.83 -36.74 13.42
CA ASP A 186 44.14 -36.40 13.99
C ASP A 186 44.76 -37.55 14.78
N ASP A 187 43.97 -38.30 15.56
CA ASP A 187 44.44 -39.45 16.32
C ASP A 187 44.74 -40.65 15.40
N ALA A 188 43.92 -40.86 14.36
CA ALA A 188 44.17 -41.89 13.34
C ALA A 188 45.45 -41.59 12.54
N LEU A 189 45.68 -40.32 12.17
CA LEU A 189 46.88 -39.89 11.47
C LEU A 189 48.12 -39.98 12.37
N ARG A 190 48.00 -39.69 13.66
CA ARG A 190 49.07 -39.89 14.66
C ARG A 190 49.40 -41.36 14.86
N GLN A 191 48.39 -42.23 14.95
CA GLN A 191 48.63 -43.68 15.03
C GLN A 191 49.29 -44.22 13.76
N LEU A 192 48.82 -43.84 12.58
CA LEU A 192 49.44 -44.26 11.31
C LEU A 192 50.90 -43.79 11.18
N THR A 193 51.20 -42.57 11.64
CA THR A 193 52.59 -42.08 11.63
C THR A 193 53.47 -42.87 12.60
N LEU A 194 52.99 -43.13 13.82
CA LEU A 194 53.69 -43.96 14.81
C LEU A 194 53.90 -45.39 14.31
N ASP A 195 52.88 -46.02 13.73
CA ASP A 195 52.94 -47.37 13.17
C ASP A 195 53.90 -47.42 11.97
N SER A 196 53.95 -46.37 11.15
CA SER A 196 54.89 -46.28 10.03
C SER A 196 56.34 -46.17 10.51
N GLU A 197 56.59 -45.42 11.58
CA GLU A 197 57.91 -45.28 12.19
C GLU A 197 58.32 -46.60 12.87
N GLU A 198 57.40 -47.28 13.54
CA GLU A 198 57.66 -48.58 14.14
C GLU A 198 57.97 -49.64 13.07
N LEU A 199 57.20 -49.67 11.98
CA LEU A 199 57.44 -50.55 10.84
C LEU A 199 58.80 -50.28 10.21
N LYS A 200 59.16 -49.01 10.01
CA LYS A 200 60.48 -48.61 9.52
C LYS A 200 61.58 -49.10 10.45
N ASN A 201 61.41 -48.92 11.77
CA ASN A 201 62.37 -49.39 12.77
C ASN A 201 62.48 -50.93 12.81
N ARG A 202 61.37 -51.66 12.65
CA ARG A 202 61.36 -53.13 12.55
C ARG A 202 62.04 -53.61 11.27
N MET A 203 61.80 -52.95 10.13
CA MET A 203 62.49 -53.25 8.87
C MET A 203 63.99 -52.99 8.99
N GLN A 204 64.40 -51.89 9.61
CA GLN A 204 65.81 -51.57 9.84
C GLN A 204 66.51 -52.62 10.71
N ARG A 205 65.86 -53.05 11.80
CA ARG A 205 66.37 -54.12 12.68
C ARG A 205 66.46 -55.46 11.98
N ARG A 206 65.46 -55.83 11.16
CA ARG A 206 65.49 -57.04 10.32
C ARG A 206 66.61 -56.97 9.28
N LEU A 207 66.83 -55.81 8.67
CA LEU A 207 67.96 -55.58 7.76
C LEU A 207 69.29 -55.83 8.49
N ASP A 208 69.47 -55.23 9.67
CA ASP A 208 70.67 -55.39 10.50
C ASP A 208 70.86 -56.83 11.00
N GLU A 209 69.79 -57.56 11.28
CA GLU A 209 69.83 -59.00 11.62
C GLU A 209 70.24 -59.87 10.43
N VAL A 210 69.75 -59.58 9.22
CA VAL A 210 70.17 -60.24 7.98
C VAL A 210 71.65 -59.97 7.68
N PHE A 211 72.14 -58.75 7.97
CA PHE A 211 73.56 -58.44 7.89
C PHE A 211 74.40 -59.14 8.97
N ARG A 212 73.83 -59.46 10.14
CA ARG A 212 74.53 -60.14 11.25
C ARG A 212 74.51 -61.67 11.20
N GLN A 213 73.49 -62.29 10.60
CA GLN A 213 73.36 -63.77 10.54
C GLN A 213 74.15 -64.43 9.40
N GLY A 214 75.07 -63.70 8.76
CA GLY A 214 75.93 -64.24 7.73
C GLY A 214 75.27 -64.10 6.36
N ALA A 215 75.78 -63.14 5.60
CA ALA A 215 75.62 -63.15 4.16
C ALA A 215 76.12 -64.51 3.62
N PRO A 216 75.35 -65.24 2.80
CA PRO A 216 75.97 -66.10 1.80
C PRO A 216 76.86 -65.21 0.94
N ASN A 217 78.10 -65.62 0.72
CA ASN A 217 79.08 -64.95 -0.14
C ASN A 217 78.62 -64.91 -1.60
N THR A 218 77.66 -64.05 -1.92
CA THR A 218 77.25 -63.68 -3.27
C THR A 218 76.79 -62.21 -3.29
N LEU A 219 77.67 -61.31 -2.87
CA LEU A 219 77.47 -59.85 -3.06
C LEU A 219 78.78 -59.14 -3.47
N GLU A 220 79.67 -59.82 -4.20
CA GLU A 220 80.48 -59.14 -5.21
C GLU A 220 79.65 -59.14 -6.50
N ASN A 221 79.28 -57.95 -6.98
CA ASN A 221 78.39 -57.66 -8.10
C ASN A 221 76.89 -57.73 -7.77
N LEU A 222 76.36 -56.64 -7.21
CA LEU A 222 75.02 -56.14 -7.54
C LEU A 222 74.98 -54.65 -7.22
N GLU A 223 75.20 -53.84 -8.25
CA GLU A 223 74.87 -52.42 -8.22
C GLU A 223 73.39 -52.25 -7.87
N SER A 224 73.12 -51.37 -6.91
CA SER A 224 71.81 -50.93 -6.39
C SER A 224 71.15 -51.79 -5.31
N PRO A 225 71.24 -51.36 -4.03
CA PRO A 225 70.47 -51.87 -2.88
C PRO A 225 68.94 -51.91 -3.12
N LYS A 226 68.43 -51.13 -4.07
CA LYS A 226 67.02 -51.08 -4.45
C LYS A 226 66.49 -52.38 -5.07
N LYS A 227 67.35 -53.14 -5.78
CA LYS A 227 66.92 -54.36 -6.48
C LYS A 227 66.76 -55.53 -5.50
N TYR A 228 67.67 -55.63 -4.54
CA TYR A 228 67.61 -56.64 -3.48
C TYR A 228 66.37 -56.46 -2.57
N VAL A 229 66.05 -55.21 -2.20
CA VAL A 229 64.84 -54.91 -1.41
C VAL A 229 63.57 -55.23 -2.21
N SER A 230 63.54 -54.97 -3.52
CA SER A 230 62.43 -55.32 -4.40
C SER A 230 62.22 -56.85 -4.50
N ASP A 231 63.29 -57.62 -4.64
CA ASP A 231 63.22 -59.08 -4.81
C ASP A 231 62.80 -59.78 -3.50
N VAL A 232 63.26 -59.28 -2.34
CA VAL A 232 62.82 -59.79 -1.03
C VAL A 232 61.36 -59.46 -0.78
N ILE A 233 60.90 -58.24 -1.11
CA ILE A 233 59.49 -57.85 -0.99
C ILE A 233 58.60 -58.71 -1.89
N GLN A 234 59.03 -59.04 -3.12
CA GLN A 234 58.27 -59.95 -3.99
C GLN A 234 58.22 -61.39 -3.47
N GLN A 235 59.28 -61.89 -2.84
CA GLN A 235 59.26 -63.24 -2.25
C GLN A 235 58.29 -63.38 -1.07
N TYR A 236 58.06 -62.32 -0.30
CA TYR A 236 57.11 -62.33 0.81
C TYR A 236 55.66 -61.97 0.39
N LEU A 237 55.46 -61.33 -0.76
CA LEU A 237 54.13 -61.02 -1.30
C LEU A 237 53.47 -62.18 -2.09
N VAL A 238 54.21 -63.26 -2.39
CA VAL A 238 53.70 -64.43 -3.16
C VAL A 238 53.33 -65.62 -2.25
N LYS A 239 53.46 -65.47 -0.94
CA LYS A 239 52.93 -66.42 0.05
C LYS A 239 51.89 -65.74 0.93
N ASP A 240 50.76 -65.41 0.31
CA ASP A 240 49.38 -65.58 0.81
C ASP A 240 48.39 -65.25 -0.32
#